data_AF-A0A820ZCB9-F1
#
_entry.id   AF-A0A820ZCB9-F1
#
_cell.length_a   1.000
_cell.length_b   1.000
_cell.length_c   1.000
_cell.angle_alpha   90.00
_cell.angle_beta   90.00
_cell.angle_gamma   90.00
#
_symmetry.space_group_name_H-M   'P 1'
#
loop_
_entity.id
_entity.type
_entity.pdbx_description
1 polymer ?
#
loop_
_entity_poly.entity_id
_entity_poly.type
_entity_poly.pdbx_seq_one_letter_code
_entity_poly.pdbx_strand_id
1 'polypeptide(L)'
;MKKQPEKYWNIRLPNKLSPPKTPIDLLNLPCLGYLEQTIATVIIKSLTVTGTFKPKFPFLSIQASALIYMAYHLKAYNTKKQCELISYLAEKPTVRYKPPEYNVKYETFFVLRQNVPTLNWLT
;
A
#
# COMPACT_ATOMS: atom_id res chain seq x y z
N MET A 1 -32.89 -47.00 -3.64
CA MET A 1 -31.61 -47.75 -3.72
C MET A 1 -30.56 -47.07 -2.86
N LYS A 2 -30.26 -47.60 -1.66
CA LYS A 2 -29.21 -47.06 -0.79
C LYS A 2 -27.84 -47.55 -1.30
N LYS A 3 -26.89 -46.64 -1.49
CA LYS A 3 -25.50 -46.98 -1.89
C LYS A 3 -24.90 -47.87 -0.80
N GLN A 4 -24.45 -49.07 -1.17
CA GLN A 4 -23.83 -50.02 -0.24
C GLN A 4 -22.48 -49.46 0.24
N PRO A 5 -22.28 -49.25 1.55
CA PRO A 5 -21.03 -48.70 2.08
C PRO A 5 -19.81 -49.61 1.81
N GLU A 6 -20.05 -50.91 1.68
CA GLU A 6 -19.08 -51.94 1.29
C GLU A 6 -18.46 -51.74 -0.09
N LYS A 7 -19.04 -50.90 -0.95
CA LYS A 7 -18.48 -50.62 -2.27
C LYS A 7 -17.41 -49.52 -2.26
N TYR A 8 -17.33 -48.74 -1.18
CA TYR A 8 -16.48 -47.55 -1.11
C TYR A 8 -15.44 -47.61 0.03
N TRP A 9 -15.41 -48.68 0.84
CA TRP A 9 -14.59 -48.75 2.05
C TRP A 9 -13.06 -48.81 1.79
N ASN A 10 -12.65 -49.34 0.64
CA ASN A 10 -11.24 -49.57 0.28
C ASN A 10 -10.78 -48.74 -0.93
N ILE A 11 -11.51 -47.67 -1.28
CA ILE A 11 -11.12 -46.79 -2.37
C ILE A 11 -9.95 -45.92 -1.90
N ARG A 12 -8.76 -46.17 -2.46
CA ARG A 12 -7.66 -45.22 -2.38
C ARG A 12 -7.92 -44.11 -3.40
N LEU A 13 -7.97 -42.86 -2.94
CA LEU A 13 -8.01 -41.72 -3.84
C LEU A 13 -6.80 -41.81 -4.80
N PRO A 14 -6.98 -41.55 -6.10
CA PRO A 14 -5.86 -41.33 -6.99
C PRO A 14 -4.92 -40.33 -6.35
N ASN A 15 -3.62 -40.63 -6.35
CA ASN A 15 -2.62 -39.77 -5.74
C ASN A 15 -2.82 -38.34 -6.29
N LYS A 16 -3.14 -37.38 -5.40
CA LYS A 16 -3.38 -35.99 -5.78
C LYS A 16 -2.06 -35.37 -6.20
N LEU A 17 -1.64 -35.64 -7.42
CA LEU A 17 -0.53 -34.94 -8.04
C LEU A 17 -0.97 -33.49 -8.17
N SER A 18 -0.18 -32.58 -7.58
CA SER A 18 -0.40 -31.15 -7.76
C SER A 18 -0.44 -30.85 -9.26
N PRO A 19 -1.31 -29.95 -9.73
CA PRO A 19 -1.32 -29.54 -11.13
C PRO A 19 0.11 -29.16 -11.57
N PRO A 20 0.53 -29.56 -12.78
CA PRO A 20 1.82 -29.15 -13.30
C PRO A 20 1.88 -27.62 -13.32
N LYS A 21 3.01 -27.06 -12.86
CA LYS A 21 3.23 -25.61 -12.80
C LYS A 21 3.48 -25.05 -14.20
N THR A 22 2.46 -25.04 -15.04
CA THR A 22 2.54 -24.35 -16.33
C THR A 22 2.39 -22.84 -16.12
N PRO A 23 3.06 -22.01 -16.94
CA PRO A 23 2.84 -20.57 -16.89
C PRO A 23 1.38 -20.28 -17.22
N ILE A 24 0.73 -19.54 -16.33
CA ILE A 24 -0.68 -19.19 -16.48
C ILE A 24 -0.76 -17.86 -17.25
N ASP A 25 -1.56 -17.85 -18.31
CA ASP A 25 -1.79 -16.63 -19.08
C ASP A 25 -2.78 -15.70 -18.36
N LEU A 26 -2.25 -14.60 -17.81
CA LEU A 26 -3.02 -13.65 -17.00
C LEU A 26 -4.16 -12.97 -17.77
N LEU A 27 -4.02 -12.78 -19.10
CA LEU A 27 -4.99 -12.02 -19.88
C LEU A 27 -6.23 -12.84 -20.23
N ASN A 28 -6.08 -14.16 -20.28
CA ASN A 28 -7.16 -15.09 -20.62
C ASN A 28 -7.88 -15.63 -19.38
N LEU A 29 -7.53 -15.16 -18.19
CA LEU A 29 -8.18 -15.62 -16.96
C LEU A 29 -9.51 -14.90 -16.70
N PRO A 30 -10.50 -15.61 -16.14
CA PRO A 30 -11.68 -14.96 -15.55
C PRO A 30 -11.26 -13.94 -14.49
N CYS A 31 -12.05 -12.87 -14.34
CA CYS A 31 -11.76 -11.75 -13.44
C CYS A 31 -11.29 -12.18 -12.03
N LEU A 32 -11.94 -13.18 -11.43
CA LEU A 32 -11.56 -13.71 -10.12
C LEU A 32 -10.13 -14.25 -10.09
N GLY A 33 -9.76 -15.08 -11.06
CA GLY A 33 -8.43 -15.68 -11.13
C GLY A 33 -7.35 -14.64 -11.44
N TYR A 34 -7.67 -13.65 -12.28
CA TYR A 34 -6.77 -12.52 -12.52
C TYR A 34 -6.45 -11.77 -11.22
N LEU A 35 -7.47 -11.44 -10.42
CA LEU A 35 -7.29 -10.74 -9.14
C LEU A 35 -6.52 -11.56 -8.11
N GLU A 36 -6.81 -12.87 -8.04
CA GLU A 36 -6.11 -13.80 -7.17
C GLU A 36 -4.60 -13.85 -7.47
N GLN A 37 -4.25 -13.90 -8.75
CA GLN A 37 -2.86 -14.04 -9.18
C GLN A 37 -2.07 -12.72 -9.13
N THR A 38 -2.72 -11.58 -9.37
CA THR A 38 -2.03 -10.30 -9.50
C THR A 38 -1.96 -9.51 -8.19
N ILE A 39 -3.05 -9.44 -7.43
CA ILE A 39 -3.23 -8.43 -6.38
C ILE A 39 -3.46 -9.06 -5.00
N ALA A 40 -4.03 -10.26 -4.91
CA ALA A 40 -4.47 -10.84 -3.63
C ALA A 40 -3.37 -10.90 -2.58
N THR A 41 -2.20 -11.43 -2.94
CA THR A 41 -1.08 -11.56 -2.00
C THR A 41 -0.58 -10.22 -1.47
N VAL A 42 -0.56 -9.19 -2.32
CA VAL A 42 -0.07 -7.85 -1.96
C VAL A 42 -1.08 -7.12 -1.08
N ILE A 43 -2.38 -7.23 -1.38
CA ILE A 43 -3.44 -6.68 -0.53
C ILE A 43 -3.41 -7.32 0.86
N ILE A 44 -3.37 -8.65 0.93
CA ILE A 44 -3.35 -9.37 2.22
C ILE A 44 -2.18 -8.89 3.08
N LYS A 45 -0.97 -8.86 2.52
CA LYS A 45 0.23 -8.36 3.23
C LYS A 45 0.05 -6.91 3.69
N SER A 46 -0.42 -6.03 2.80
CA SER A 46 -0.61 -4.62 3.14
C SER A 46 -1.64 -4.43 4.27
N LEU A 47 -2.72 -5.24 4.25
CA LEU A 47 -3.77 -5.17 5.25
C LEU A 47 -3.29 -5.72 6.60
N THR A 48 -2.53 -6.81 6.60
CA THR A 48 -1.89 -7.35 7.82
C THR A 48 -1.00 -6.30 8.48
N VAL A 49 -0.11 -5.66 7.71
CA VAL A 49 0.79 -4.62 8.24
C VAL A 49 0.00 -3.40 8.73
N THR A 50 -1.05 -2.99 8.00
CA THR A 50 -1.95 -1.90 8.42
C THR A 50 -2.63 -2.22 9.75
N GLY A 51 -3.09 -3.47 9.92
CA GLY A 51 -3.74 -3.95 11.15
C GLY A 51 -2.79 -4.00 12.35
N THR A 52 -1.52 -4.35 12.14
CA THR A 52 -0.48 -4.33 13.18
C THR A 52 -0.07 -2.91 13.56
N PHE A 53 0.10 -2.02 12.58
CA PHE A 53 0.59 -0.65 12.80
C PHE A 53 -0.49 0.33 13.29
N LYS A 54 -1.76 0.12 12.91
CA LYS A 54 -2.92 0.96 13.29
C LYS A 54 -2.68 2.47 13.03
N PRO A 55 -2.44 2.87 11.77
CA PRO A 55 -2.12 4.25 11.43
C PRO A 55 -3.26 5.22 11.77
N LYS A 56 -2.93 6.35 12.40
CA LYS A 56 -3.83 7.47 12.62
C LYS A 56 -3.13 8.76 12.24
N PHE A 57 -3.56 9.37 11.14
CA PHE A 57 -3.07 10.68 10.73
C PHE A 57 -3.90 11.80 11.36
N PRO A 58 -3.27 12.96 11.66
CA PRO A 58 -3.99 14.10 12.19
C PRO A 58 -5.06 14.55 11.19
N PHE A 59 -6.21 14.98 11.72
CA PHE A 59 -7.37 15.49 10.94
C PHE A 59 -8.03 14.50 9.97
N LEU A 60 -7.65 13.21 9.98
CA LEU A 60 -8.24 12.18 9.13
C LEU A 60 -9.01 11.14 9.94
N SER A 61 -10.04 10.53 9.34
CA SER A 61 -10.70 9.37 9.94
C SER A 61 -9.75 8.18 10.02
N ILE A 62 -10.05 7.21 10.89
CA ILE A 62 -9.25 5.98 11.02
C ILE A 62 -9.24 5.21 9.69
N GLN A 63 -10.39 5.15 9.02
CA GLN A 63 -10.55 4.51 7.72
C GLN A 63 -9.70 5.20 6.64
N ALA A 64 -9.73 6.53 6.57
CA ALA A 64 -8.91 7.28 5.62
C ALA A 64 -7.41 7.09 5.90
N SER A 65 -7.01 7.05 7.17
CA SER A 65 -5.62 6.83 7.55
C SER A 65 -5.12 5.44 7.16
N ALA A 66 -5.93 4.41 7.40
CA ALA A 66 -5.66 3.03 6.98
C ALA A 66 -5.56 2.92 5.45
N LEU A 67 -6.47 3.57 4.71
CA LEU A 67 -6.46 3.56 3.25
C LEU A 67 -5.19 4.20 2.67
N ILE A 68 -4.79 5.35 3.20
CA ILE A 68 -3.56 6.05 2.78
C ILE A 68 -2.33 5.18 3.05
N TYR A 69 -2.25 4.60 4.25
CA TYR A 69 -1.14 3.73 4.63
C TYR A 69 -1.06 2.49 3.72
N MET A 70 -2.18 1.83 3.46
CA MET A 70 -2.27 0.69 2.55
C MET A 70 -1.86 1.08 1.12
N ALA A 71 -2.32 2.21 0.60
CA ALA A 71 -1.94 2.71 -0.73
C ALA A 71 -0.44 2.97 -0.85
N TYR A 72 0.18 3.58 0.17
CA TYR A 72 1.64 3.75 0.20
C TYR A 72 2.39 2.43 0.30
N HIS A 73 1.89 1.48 1.07
CA HIS A 73 2.46 0.13 1.13
C HIS A 73 2.43 -0.53 -0.26
N LEU A 74 1.28 -0.53 -0.95
CA LEU A 74 1.19 -1.07 -2.31
C LEU A 74 2.13 -0.37 -3.29
N LYS A 75 2.29 0.95 -3.17
CA LYS A 75 3.20 1.74 -4.04
C LYS A 75 4.67 1.42 -3.77
N ALA A 76 5.07 1.32 -2.50
CA ALA A 76 6.46 1.08 -2.11
C ALA A 76 6.95 -0.34 -2.47
N TYR A 77 6.05 -1.33 -2.38
CA TYR A 77 6.37 -2.74 -2.65
C TYR A 77 6.07 -3.17 -4.09
N ASN A 78 5.81 -2.23 -5.01
CA ASN A 78 5.67 -2.53 -6.43
C ASN A 78 7.04 -2.63 -7.10
N THR A 79 7.58 -3.86 -7.16
CA THR A 79 8.90 -4.18 -7.72
C THR A 79 9.06 -3.79 -9.19
N LYS A 80 7.97 -3.68 -9.96
CA LYS A 80 8.01 -3.24 -11.36
C LYS A 80 8.42 -1.78 -11.53
N LYS A 81 8.19 -0.94 -10.51
CA LYS A 81 8.59 0.49 -10.51
C LYS A 81 9.89 0.76 -9.75
N GLN A 82 10.38 -0.20 -8.96
CA GLN A 82 11.67 -0.05 -8.27
C GLN A 82 12.82 0.09 -9.25
N CYS A 83 12.79 -0.57 -10.41
CA CYS A 83 13.91 -0.51 -11.35
C CYS A 83 14.11 0.86 -12.00
N GLU A 84 13.07 1.66 -12.22
CA GLU A 84 13.21 3.00 -12.85
C GLU A 84 13.40 4.12 -11.82
N LEU A 85 12.74 4.05 -10.65
CA LEU A 85 12.90 5.08 -9.63
C LEU A 85 14.21 4.92 -8.85
N ILE A 86 14.67 3.68 -8.58
CA ILE A 86 15.98 3.48 -7.93
C ILE A 86 17.10 3.85 -8.89
N SER A 87 17.00 3.53 -10.19
CA SER A 87 17.99 4.00 -11.17
C SER A 87 17.95 5.52 -11.32
N TYR A 88 16.78 6.15 -11.45
CA TYR A 88 16.63 7.61 -11.48
C TYR A 88 17.17 8.31 -10.21
N LEU A 89 16.89 7.76 -9.02
CA LEU A 89 17.39 8.28 -7.75
C LEU A 89 18.86 7.93 -7.48
N ALA A 90 19.40 6.89 -8.11
CA ALA A 90 20.83 6.57 -8.07
C ALA A 90 21.62 7.43 -9.06
N GLU A 91 21.01 7.79 -10.20
CA GLU A 91 21.59 8.64 -11.24
C GLU A 91 21.63 10.11 -10.81
N LYS A 92 20.65 10.57 -10.03
CA LYS A 92 20.66 11.92 -9.45
C LYS A 92 21.24 11.90 -8.04
N PRO A 93 22.34 12.63 -7.76
CA PRO A 93 22.83 12.76 -6.39
C PRO A 93 21.70 13.35 -5.55
N THR A 94 21.36 12.70 -4.43
CA THR A 94 20.48 13.29 -3.43
C THR A 94 21.12 14.60 -3.01
N VAL A 95 20.52 15.72 -3.42
CA VAL A 95 20.94 17.05 -2.96
C VAL A 95 20.84 16.96 -1.44
N ARG A 96 21.99 16.95 -0.76
CA ARG A 96 22.04 16.94 0.70
C ARG A 96 21.11 18.04 1.15
N TYR A 97 20.11 17.70 1.97
CA TYR A 97 19.21 18.69 2.54
C TYR A 97 20.07 19.75 3.24
N LYS A 98 20.17 20.92 2.61
CA LYS A 98 20.73 22.11 3.25
C LYS A 98 19.60 22.66 4.10
N PRO A 99 19.71 22.65 5.44
CA PRO A 99 18.74 23.35 6.26
C PRO A 99 18.67 24.81 5.77
N PRO A 100 17.47 25.40 5.66
CA PRO A 100 17.34 26.77 5.19
C PRO A 100 18.20 27.67 6.09
N GLU A 101 19.12 28.41 5.47
CA GLU A 101 19.88 29.44 6.17
C GLU A 101 18.88 30.41 6.80
N TYR A 102 19.07 30.70 8.09
CA TYR A 102 18.19 31.56 8.87
C TYR A 102 17.96 32.88 8.13
N ASN A 103 16.72 33.10 7.68
CA ASN A 103 16.33 34.29 6.92
C ASN A 103 15.67 35.29 7.87
N VAL A 104 16.18 36.51 7.89
CA VAL A 104 15.65 37.63 8.68
C VAL A 104 14.16 37.90 8.42
N LYS A 105 13.63 37.47 7.26
CA LYS A 105 12.20 37.53 6.93
C LYS A 105 11.31 36.70 7.88
N TYR A 106 11.86 35.68 8.55
CA TYR A 106 11.12 34.89 9.53
C TYR A 106 10.92 35.66 10.85
N GLU A 107 11.82 36.57 11.22
CA GLU A 107 11.65 37.44 12.40
C GLU A 107 10.43 38.33 12.25
N THR A 108 10.24 38.93 11.07
CA THR A 108 9.03 39.72 10.79
C THR A 108 7.77 38.87 10.95
N PHE A 109 7.83 37.59 10.58
CA PHE A 109 6.71 36.65 10.71
C PHE A 109 6.40 36.29 12.18
N PHE A 110 7.42 36.13 13.02
CA PHE A 110 7.25 35.86 14.46
C PHE A 110 6.78 37.10 15.23
N VAL A 111 7.26 38.30 14.87
CA VAL A 111 6.80 39.58 15.42
C VAL A 111 5.32 39.81 15.09
N LEU A 112 4.90 39.53 13.86
CA LEU A 112 3.50 39.69 13.43
C LEU A 112 2.55 38.67 14.10
N ARG A 113 3.05 37.50 14.52
CA ARG A 113 2.23 36.52 15.25
C ARG A 113 1.80 36.97 16.63
N GLN A 114 2.53 37.91 17.25
CA GLN A 114 2.20 38.45 18.57
C GLN A 114 1.20 39.61 18.49
N ASN A 115 0.93 40.13 17.29
CA ASN A 115 -0.02 41.20 17.08
C ASN A 115 -1.38 40.62 16.67
N VAL A 116 -2.36 40.71 17.57
CA VAL A 116 -3.77 40.43 17.24
C VAL A 116 -4.24 41.48 16.23
N PRO A 117 -4.81 41.12 15.06
CA PRO A 117 -5.29 42.11 14.11
C PRO A 117 -6.45 42.89 14.73
N THR A 118 -6.24 44.18 14.98
CA THR A 118 -7.31 45.09 15.40
C THR A 118 -8.29 45.28 14.24
N LEU A 119 -9.58 45.07 14.53
CA LEU A 119 -10.68 45.10 13.57
C LEU A 119 -10.97 46.53 13.12
N ASN A 120 -10.17 47.07 12.20
CA ASN A 120 -10.33 48.44 11.70
C ASN A 120 -10.80 48.48 10.23
N TRP A 121 -11.33 47.38 9.69
CA TRP A 121 -11.72 47.25 8.28
C TRP A 121 -13.24 47.38 8.05
N LEU A 122 -13.97 47.94 9.01
CA LEU A 122 -15.39 48.26 8.89
C LEU A 122 -15.64 49.73 9.30
N THR A 123 -15.24 50.65 8.43
CA THR A 123 -15.84 51.99 8.29
C THR A 123 -15.83 52.35 6.82
#